data_AF-M0ACU3-F1
#
_entry.id   AF-M0ACU3-F1
#
_cell.length_a   1.000
_cell.length_b   1.000
_cell.length_c   1.000
_cell.angle_alpha   90.00
_cell.angle_beta   90.00
_cell.angle_gamma   90.00
#
_symmetry.space_group_name_H-M   'P 1'
#
loop_
_entity.id
_entity.type
_entity.pdbx_description
1 polymer ?
#
loop_
_entity_poly.entity_id
_entity_poly.type
_entity_poly.pdbx_seq_one_letter_code
_entity_poly.pdbx_strand_id
1 'polypeptide(L)'
;MSYEPPSPPQELPADVVDTLNDYSPELLRHVARYTEELAEYHEREARLAENEENNQIEERSEDRPDGVPSKATITVKEINDNRYYYWQWRDGEKIRSKYKGPVDPEN
;
A
#
# COMPACT_ATOMS: atom_id res chain seq x y z
N MET A 1 -19.30 12.54 -37.77
CA MET A 1 -19.33 12.29 -36.31
C MET A 1 -19.87 10.89 -36.12
N SER A 2 -19.05 9.95 -35.64
CA SER A 2 -19.53 8.61 -35.34
C SER A 2 -20.50 8.69 -34.17
N TYR A 3 -21.72 8.18 -34.36
CA TYR A 3 -22.79 8.13 -33.34
C TYR A 3 -22.75 6.82 -32.54
N GLU A 4 -21.60 6.15 -32.52
CA GLU A 4 -21.46 4.87 -31.83
C GLU A 4 -21.23 5.12 -30.34
N PRO A 5 -21.92 4.37 -29.45
CA PRO A 5 -21.69 4.49 -28.01
C PRO A 5 -20.25 4.08 -27.66
N PRO A 6 -19.68 4.66 -26.58
CA PRO A 6 -18.36 4.26 -26.12
C PRO A 6 -18.35 2.80 -25.65
N SER A 7 -17.22 2.12 -25.85
CA SER A 7 -17.02 0.78 -25.32
C SER A 7 -16.80 0.82 -23.80
N PRO A 8 -17.48 -0.03 -23.01
CA PRO A 8 -17.28 -0.08 -21.58
C PRO A 8 -15.91 -0.67 -21.21
N PRO A 9 -15.32 -0.26 -20.06
CA PRO A 9 -14.09 -0.86 -19.55
C PRO A 9 -14.29 -2.34 -19.19
N GLN A 10 -13.31 -3.20 -19.50
CA GLN A 10 -13.39 -4.64 -19.22
C GLN A 10 -13.38 -4.99 -17.73
N GLU A 11 -12.84 -4.08 -16.90
CA GLU A 11 -12.73 -4.29 -15.46
C GLU A 11 -14.03 -3.93 -14.71
N LEU A 12 -14.98 -3.26 -15.38
CA LEU A 12 -16.26 -2.92 -14.77
C LEU A 12 -17.26 -4.07 -14.90
N PRO A 13 -17.92 -4.49 -13.81
CA PRO A 13 -19.01 -5.46 -13.87
C PRO A 13 -20.13 -4.97 -14.78
N ALA A 14 -20.79 -5.91 -15.48
CA ALA A 14 -21.89 -5.60 -16.39
C ALA A 14 -23.03 -4.82 -15.71
N ASP A 15 -23.32 -5.11 -14.44
CA ASP A 15 -24.34 -4.43 -13.62
C ASP A 15 -24.03 -2.93 -13.42
N VAL A 16 -22.76 -2.59 -13.22
CA VAL A 16 -22.31 -1.19 -13.09
C VAL A 16 -22.43 -0.47 -14.42
N VAL A 17 -22.06 -1.14 -15.52
CA VAL A 17 -22.17 -0.58 -16.88
C VAL A 17 -23.63 -0.32 -17.25
N ASP A 18 -24.52 -1.26 -16.95
CA ASP A 18 -25.96 -1.13 -17.19
C ASP A 18 -26.54 0.06 -16.42
N THR A 19 -26.22 0.16 -15.12
CA THR A 19 -26.62 1.29 -14.27
C THR A 19 -26.14 2.64 -14.82
N LEU A 20 -24.89 2.72 -15.32
CA LEU A 20 -24.36 3.95 -15.91
C LEU A 20 -25.04 4.30 -17.24
N ASN A 21 -25.46 3.32 -18.05
CA ASN A 21 -26.16 3.56 -19.29
C ASN A 21 -27.55 4.20 -19.09
N ASP A 22 -28.20 3.92 -17.95
CA ASP A 22 -29.50 4.50 -17.59
C ASP A 22 -29.40 5.93 -17.04
N TYR A 23 -28.20 6.41 -16.72
CA TYR A 23 -28.00 7.72 -16.12
C TYR A 23 -28.07 8.87 -17.14
N SER A 24 -28.63 9.98 -16.68
CA SER A 24 -28.63 11.23 -17.45
C SER A 24 -27.20 11.77 -17.62
N PRO A 25 -26.89 12.50 -18.71
CA PRO A 25 -25.55 13.05 -18.95
C PRO A 25 -25.01 13.92 -17.80
N GLU A 26 -25.88 14.61 -17.06
CA GLU A 26 -25.50 15.41 -15.89
C GLU A 26 -25.06 14.53 -14.73
N LEU A 27 -25.78 13.43 -14.47
CA LEU A 27 -25.44 12.48 -13.43
C LEU A 27 -24.13 11.75 -13.75
N LEU A 28 -23.91 11.38 -15.01
CA LEU A 28 -22.64 10.81 -15.47
C LEU A 28 -21.45 11.74 -15.22
N ARG A 29 -21.63 13.07 -15.40
CA ARG A 29 -20.59 14.07 -15.07
C ARG A 29 -20.33 14.18 -13.58
N HIS A 30 -21.36 14.03 -12.73
CA HIS A 30 -21.19 14.00 -11.29
C HIS A 30 -20.47 12.74 -10.82
N VAL A 31 -20.83 11.58 -11.36
CA VAL A 31 -20.15 10.30 -11.10
C VAL A 31 -18.67 10.41 -11.47
N ALA A 32 -18.35 10.91 -12.66
CA ALA A 32 -16.96 11.08 -13.11
C ALA A 32 -16.13 11.95 -12.15
N ARG A 33 -16.70 13.06 -11.64
CA ARG A 33 -16.01 13.91 -10.65
C ARG A 33 -15.79 13.16 -9.34
N TYR A 34 -16.83 12.52 -8.82
CA TYR A 34 -16.75 11.77 -7.57
C TYR A 34 -15.74 10.63 -7.63
N THR A 35 -15.70 9.88 -8.74
CA THR A 35 -14.75 8.77 -8.91
C THR A 35 -13.30 9.26 -9.00
N GLU A 36 -13.06 10.44 -9.56
CA GLU A 36 -11.73 11.07 -9.58
C GLU A 36 -11.28 11.43 -8.15
N GLU A 37 -12.14 12.13 -7.39
CA GLU A 37 -11.86 12.48 -5.98
C GLU A 37 -11.65 11.23 -5.12
N LEU A 38 -12.39 10.17 -5.39
CA LEU A 38 -12.25 8.88 -4.71
C LEU A 38 -10.90 8.22 -5.04
N ALA A 39 -10.45 8.26 -6.29
CA ALA A 39 -9.15 7.75 -6.69
C ALA A 39 -8.02 8.51 -5.98
N GLU A 40 -8.06 9.85 -5.98
CA GLU A 40 -7.07 10.68 -5.27
C GLU A 40 -7.02 10.38 -3.76
N TYR A 41 -8.17 10.11 -3.15
CA TYR A 41 -8.26 9.70 -1.76
C TYR A 41 -7.57 8.34 -1.54
N HIS A 42 -7.89 7.32 -2.34
CA HIS A 42 -7.24 6.00 -2.23
C HIS A 42 -5.72 6.06 -2.45
N GLU A 43 -5.25 6.84 -3.42
CA GLU A 43 -3.81 7.06 -3.64
C GLU A 43 -3.15 7.76 -2.45
N ARG A 44 -3.83 8.73 -1.84
CA ARG A 44 -3.33 9.40 -0.63
C ARG A 44 -3.24 8.43 0.54
N GLU A 45 -4.27 7.62 0.76
CA GLU A 45 -4.26 6.60 1.82
C GLU A 45 -3.13 5.60 1.60
N ALA A 46 -2.89 5.16 0.36
CA ALA A 46 -1.78 4.25 0.05
C ALA A 46 -0.42 4.89 0.36
N ARG A 47 -0.22 6.17 0.01
CA ARG A 47 1.01 6.90 0.37
C ARG A 47 1.15 7.10 1.87
N LEU A 48 0.05 7.35 2.59
CA LEU A 48 0.08 7.50 4.05
C LEU A 48 0.41 6.16 4.73
N ALA A 49 -0.16 5.06 4.27
CA ALA A 49 0.19 3.72 4.74
C ALA A 49 1.67 3.39 4.51
N GLU A 50 2.21 3.70 3.32
CA GLU A 50 3.64 3.53 3.02
C GLU A 50 4.51 4.44 3.90
N ASN A 51 4.10 5.69 4.11
CA ASN A 51 4.84 6.64 4.93
C ASN A 51 4.79 6.28 6.43
N GLU A 52 3.66 5.80 6.94
CA GLU A 52 3.54 5.30 8.30
C GLU A 52 4.38 4.04 8.50
N GLU A 53 4.39 3.12 7.52
CA GLU A 53 5.32 1.99 7.50
C GLU A 53 6.78 2.47 7.59
N ASN A 54 7.19 3.42 6.75
CA ASN A 54 8.56 3.95 6.75
C ASN A 54 8.91 4.68 8.06
N ASN A 55 8.00 5.52 8.58
CA ASN A 55 8.23 6.29 9.79
C ASN A 55 8.25 5.40 11.05
N GLN A 56 7.40 4.37 11.14
CA GLN A 56 7.48 3.37 12.20
C GLN A 56 8.77 2.53 12.15
N ILE A 57 9.30 2.24 10.95
CA ILE A 57 10.61 1.59 10.79
C ILE A 57 11.73 2.51 11.30
N GLU A 58 11.66 3.81 11.02
CA GLU A 58 12.69 4.79 11.39
C GLU A 58 12.70 5.05 12.91
N GLU A 59 11.54 5.34 13.53
CA GLU A 59 11.42 5.57 14.98
C GLU A 59 11.87 4.33 15.79
N ARG A 60 11.47 3.13 15.35
CA ARG A 60 11.84 1.88 16.04
C ARG A 60 13.29 1.47 15.74
N SER A 61 14.03 2.16 14.88
CA SER A 61 15.47 1.90 14.64
C SER A 61 16.36 2.38 15.79
N GLU A 62 15.82 3.21 16.70
CA GLU A 62 16.54 3.70 17.88
C GLU A 62 16.70 2.63 18.97
N ASP A 63 15.82 1.62 19.03
CA ASP A 63 15.88 0.49 19.98
C ASP A 63 16.79 -0.65 19.48
N ARG A 64 18.07 -0.34 19.27
CA ARG A 64 19.05 -1.30 18.74
C ARG A 64 19.54 -2.26 19.84
N PRO A 65 19.35 -3.57 19.71
CA PRO A 65 19.84 -4.53 20.70
C PRO A 65 21.36 -4.71 20.63
N ASP A 66 21.96 -5.02 21.78
CA ASP A 66 23.40 -5.29 21.88
C ASP A 66 23.84 -6.43 20.93
N GLY A 67 24.98 -6.26 20.25
CA GLY A 67 25.49 -7.18 19.23
C GLY A 67 25.02 -6.92 17.79
N VAL A 68 24.25 -5.87 17.52
CA VAL A 68 23.92 -5.39 16.16
C VAL A 68 24.79 -4.17 15.83
N PRO A 69 25.60 -4.20 14.75
CA PRO A 69 26.46 -3.07 14.41
C PRO A 69 25.64 -1.88 13.90
N SER A 70 26.16 -0.67 14.08
CA SER A 70 25.47 0.57 13.68
C SER A 70 25.18 0.71 12.19
N LYS A 71 25.82 -0.12 11.35
CA LYS A 71 25.57 -0.20 9.90
C LYS A 71 24.49 -1.24 9.55
N ALA A 72 23.82 -1.82 10.53
CA ALA A 72 22.71 -2.72 10.28
C ALA A 72 21.48 -1.95 9.78
N THR A 73 20.81 -2.51 8.78
CA THR A 73 19.57 -1.98 8.22
C THR A 73 18.42 -2.90 8.63
N ILE A 74 17.25 -2.34 8.91
CA ILE A 74 16.05 -3.14 9.16
C ILE A 74 15.45 -3.54 7.82
N THR A 75 15.15 -4.82 7.67
CA THR A 75 14.38 -5.37 6.55
C THR A 75 13.05 -5.90 7.09
N VAL A 76 11.95 -5.51 6.45
CA VAL A 76 10.62 -6.05 6.73
C VAL A 76 10.36 -7.24 5.80
N LYS A 77 9.86 -8.33 6.37
CA LYS A 77 9.34 -9.48 5.62
C LYS A 77 7.87 -9.62 5.95
N GLU A 78 7.01 -9.54 4.95
CA GLU A 78 5.57 -9.76 5.10
C GLU A 78 5.23 -11.20 4.71
N ILE A 79 4.56 -11.93 5.60
CA ILE A 79 4.13 -13.31 5.40
C ILE A 79 2.76 -13.49 6.06
N ASN A 80 1.74 -13.89 5.30
CA ASN A 80 0.36 -14.08 5.78
C ASN A 80 -0.17 -12.86 6.56
N ASP A 81 -0.05 -11.65 5.99
CA ASP A 81 -0.45 -10.38 6.63
C ASP A 81 0.34 -10.02 7.91
N ASN A 82 1.32 -10.85 8.31
CA ASN A 82 2.16 -10.60 9.46
C ASN A 82 3.51 -10.02 9.03
N ARG A 83 3.94 -8.95 9.72
CA ARG A 83 5.17 -8.22 9.40
C ARG A 83 6.28 -8.59 10.37
N TYR A 84 7.35 -9.16 9.82
CA TYR A 84 8.53 -9.63 10.56
C TYR A 84 9.71 -8.70 10.31
N TYR A 85 10.26 -8.12 11.37
CA TYR A 85 11.37 -7.18 11.29
C TYR A 85 12.69 -7.89 11.58
N TYR A 86 13.67 -7.72 10.68
CA TYR A 86 15.01 -8.28 10.83
C TYR A 86 16.05 -7.17 10.74
N TRP A 87 16.99 -7.17 11.68
CA TRP A 87 18.24 -6.42 11.54
C TRP A 87 19.16 -7.20 10.61
N GLN A 88 19.58 -6.61 9.49
CA GLN A 88 20.55 -7.21 8.57
C GLN A 88 21.79 -6.36 8.46
N TRP A 89 22.96 -7.00 8.51
CA TRP A 89 24.25 -6.34 8.29
C TRP A 89 25.23 -7.28 7.60
N ARG A 90 26.26 -6.69 6.98
CA ARG A 90 27.38 -7.44 6.43
C ARG A 90 28.49 -7.55 7.47
N ASP A 91 28.95 -8.77 7.67
CA ASP A 91 30.09 -9.16 8.50
C ASP A 91 31.13 -9.81 7.58
N GLY A 92 31.96 -8.97 6.95
CA GLY A 92 32.86 -9.39 5.88
C GLY A 92 32.08 -9.87 4.63
N GLU A 93 32.28 -11.13 4.24
CA GLU A 93 31.61 -11.76 3.10
C GLU A 93 30.27 -12.41 3.45
N LYS A 94 29.91 -12.46 4.74
CA LYS A 94 28.67 -13.11 5.21
C LYS A 94 27.63 -12.06 5.58
N ILE A 95 26.39 -12.30 5.16
CA ILE A 95 25.23 -11.51 5.61
C ILE A 95 24.71 -12.15 6.91
N ARG A 96 24.67 -11.37 7.99
CA ARG A 96 24.01 -11.78 9.24
C ARG A 96 22.65 -11.12 9.35
N SER A 97 21.72 -11.85 9.94
CA SER A 97 20.41 -11.34 10.30
C SER A 97 20.11 -11.64 11.77
N LYS A 98 19.48 -10.71 12.46
CA LYS A 98 18.96 -10.89 13.82
C LYS A 98 17.48 -10.51 13.82
N TYR A 99 16.66 -11.45 14.29
CA TYR A 99 15.23 -11.21 14.43
C TYR A 99 14.99 -10.16 15.52
N LYS A 100 14.21 -9.13 15.20
CA LYS A 100 13.90 -8.02 16.11
C LYS A 100 12.65 -8.28 16.96
N GLY A 101 11.78 -9.19 16.54
CA GLY A 101 10.50 -9.47 17.18
C GLY A 101 9.30 -8.96 16.35
N PRO A 102 8.09 -9.47 16.59
CA PRO A 102 6.88 -8.89 16.03
C PRO A 102 6.58 -7.54 16.71
N VAL A 103 5.84 -6.65 16.05
CA VAL A 103 5.02 -5.64 16.74
C VAL A 103 3.68 -6.33 16.96
N ASP A 104 3.33 -6.51 18.22
CA ASP A 104 2.09 -7.06 18.76
C ASP A 104 1.54 -8.39 18.20
N PRO A 105 1.38 -9.43 19.04
CA PRO A 105 0.25 -10.33 18.89
C PRO A 105 -1.00 -9.60 19.40
N GLU A 106 -1.91 -9.21 18.51
CA GLU A 106 -3.27 -8.85 18.95
C GLU A 106 -3.82 -10.04 19.76
N ASN A 107 -4.12 -9.82 21.03
CA ASN A 107 -4.78 -10.77 21.92
C ASN A 107 -6.11 -10.21 22.41
#